data_AF-A0A2M7X554-F1
#
_entry.id   AF-A0A2M7X554-F1
#
_cell.length_a   1.000
_cell.length_b   1.000
_cell.length_c   1.000
_cell.angle_alpha   90.00
_cell.angle_beta   90.00
_cell.angle_gamma   90.00
#
_symmetry.space_group_name_H-M   'P 1'
#
loop_
_entity.id
_entity.type
_entity.pdbx_description
1 polymer ?
#
loop_
_entity_poly.entity_id
_entity_poly.type
_entity_poly.pdbx_seq_one_letter_code
_entity_poly.pdbx_strand_id
1 'polypeptide(L)' 'MIFLIEYNRQKGNVVTFRKFRDSERIKAEKKRFELELDLNRKKVGHEVVLLEAVEESLLRHTHRRYFESLYKIATSTGH' A
#
# COMPACT_ATOMS: atom_id res chain seq x y z
N MET A 1 11.01 -6.76 -7.43
CA MET A 1 10.78 -5.35 -7.07
C MET A 1 10.07 -5.30 -5.74
N ILE A 2 10.30 -4.24 -4.97
CA ILE A 2 9.66 -4.01 -3.67
C ILE A 2 8.79 -2.76 -3.75
N PHE A 3 7.60 -2.82 -3.18
CA PHE A 3 6.59 -1.76 -3.22
C PHE A 3 6.22 -1.35 -1.80
N LEU A 4 6.43 -0.09 -1.45
CA LEU A 4 5.98 0.50 -0.20
C LEU A 4 4.61 1.15 -0.41
N ILE A 5 3.63 0.70 0.37
CA ILE A 5 2.26 1.19 0.32
C ILE A 5 1.91 1.75 1.69
N GLU A 6 1.42 2.99 1.70
CA GLU A 6 0.67 3.57 2.80
C GLU A 6 -0.81 3.59 2.40
N TYR A 7 -1.65 2.98 3.20
CA TYR A 7 -3.06 2.82 2.92
C TYR A 7 -3.90 3.43 4.03
N ASN A 8 -4.75 4.39 3.66
CA ASN A 8 -5.75 4.92 4.57
C ASN A 8 -6.92 3.93 4.64
N ARG A 9 -6.95 3.13 5.70
CA ARG A 9 -8.01 2.14 5.94
C ARG A 9 -9.40 2.76 6.09
N GLN A 10 -9.50 3.98 6.62
CA GLN A 10 -10.79 4.65 6.85
C GLN A 10 -11.41 5.15 5.54
N LYS A 11 -10.58 5.67 4.63
CA LYS A 11 -11.00 6.21 3.33
C LYS A 11 -10.92 5.20 2.18
N GLY A 12 -10.26 4.07 2.41
CA GLY A 12 -10.13 3.00 1.43
C GLY A 12 -9.26 3.37 0.24
N ASN A 13 -8.16 4.11 0.46
CA ASN A 13 -7.30 4.59 -0.63
C ASN A 13 -5.81 4.52 -0.28
N VAL A 14 -4.98 4.36 -1.32
CA VAL A 14 -3.52 4.53 -1.22
C VAL A 14 -3.21 6.00 -1.01
N VAL A 15 -2.35 6.28 -0.03
CA VAL A 15 -1.81 7.61 0.27
C VAL A 15 -0.41 7.74 -0.33
N THR A 16 0.42 6.72 -0.12
CA THR A 16 1.79 6.67 -0.63
C THR A 16 2.01 5.37 -1.37
N PHE A 17 2.60 5.45 -2.56
CA PHE A 17 3.06 4.30 -3.33
C PHE A 17 4.48 4.56 -3.82
N ARG A 18 5.45 3.74 -3.40
CA ARG A 18 6.86 3.87 -3.81
C ARG A 18 7.41 2.53 -4.26
N LYS A 19 8.29 2.59 -5.26
CA LYS A 19 8.96 1.42 -5.84
C LYS A 19 10.43 1.42 -5.46
N PHE A 20 10.96 0.23 -5.23
CA PHE A 20 12.35 -0.04 -4.95
C PHE A 20 12.78 -1.25 -5.76
N ARG A 21 14.06 -1.28 -6.16
CA ARG A 21 14.67 -2.49 -6.70
C ARG A 21 14.90 -3.50 -5.57
N ASP A 22 15.05 -4.78 -5.90
CA ASP A 22 15.33 -5.81 -4.90
C ASP A 22 16.64 -5.56 -4.15
N SER A 23 17.64 -4.98 -4.83
CA SER A 23 18.90 -4.51 -4.23
C SER A 23 18.72 -3.34 -3.25
N GLU A 24 17.57 -2.68 -3.22
CA GLU A 24 17.26 -1.54 -2.35
C GLU A 24 16.42 -1.96 -1.12
N ARG A 25 16.35 -3.25 -0.77
CA ARG A 25 15.55 -3.76 0.36
C ARG A 25 15.74 -2.96 1.65
N ILE A 26 17.00 -2.76 2.07
CA ILE A 26 17.33 -2.01 3.31
C ILE A 26 16.77 -0.58 3.26
N LYS A 27 16.82 0.06 2.08
CA LYS A 27 16.27 1.40 1.88
C LYS A 27 14.75 1.40 1.95
N ALA A 28 14.09 0.37 1.41
CA ALA A 28 12.64 0.20 1.50
C ALA A 28 12.18 0.01 2.95
N GLU A 29 12.88 -0.83 3.73
CA GLU A 29 12.63 -1.05 5.15
C GLU A 29 12.83 0.22 5.98
N LYS A 30 13.93 0.95 5.73
CA LYS A 30 14.17 2.24 6.39
C LYS A 30 13.05 3.24 6.09
N LYS A 31 12.60 3.33 4.84
CA LYS A 31 11.50 4.23 4.46
C LYS A 31 10.15 3.81 5.03
N ARG A 32 9.89 2.51 5.15
CA ARG A 32 8.73 2.00 5.88
C ARG A 32 8.76 2.47 7.34
N PHE A 33 9.88 2.26 8.02
CA PHE A 33 10.04 2.63 9.44
C PHE A 33 9.88 4.14 9.68
N GLU A 34 10.53 4.97 8.84
CA GLU A 34 10.38 6.43 8.93
C GLU A 34 8.91 6.88 8.75
N LEU A 35 8.17 6.20 7.88
CA LEU A 35 6.76 6.51 7.62
C LEU A 35 5.86 6.07 8.79
N GLU A 36 6.07 4.87 9.32
CA GLU A 36 5.37 4.38 10.52
C GLU A 36 5.59 5.34 11.71
N LEU A 37 6.81 5.85 11.88
CA LEU A 37 7.15 6.81 12.94
C LEU A 37 6.44 8.16 12.75
N ASP A 38 6.41 8.70 11.53
CA ASP A 38 5.69 9.94 11.21
C ASP A 38 4.19 9.81 11.46
N LEU A 39 3.58 8.71 11.01
CA LEU A 39 2.16 8.42 11.21
C LEU A 39 1.81 8.27 12.69
N ASN A 40 2.67 7.58 13.46
CA ASN A 40 2.50 7.45 14.90
C ASN A 40 2.51 8.81 15.61
N ARG A 41 3.48 9.68 15.27
CA ARG A 41 3.56 11.05 15.80
C ARG A 41 2.31 11.87 15.50
N LYS A 42 1.73 11.68 14.32
CA LYS A 42 0.50 12.35 13.87
C LYS A 42 -0.78 11.69 14.40
N LYS A 43 -0.68 10.56 15.12
CA LYS A 43 -1.81 9.73 15.57
C LYS A 43 -2.72 9.30 14.41
N VAL A 44 -2.12 9.02 13.25
CA VAL A 44 -2.83 8.59 12.04
C VAL A 44 -2.75 7.07 11.93
N GLY A 45 -3.90 6.39 11.97
CA GLY A 45 -4.01 4.93 11.88
C GLY A 45 -3.95 4.37 10.45
N HIS A 46 -3.03 4.87 9.62
CA HIS A 46 -2.81 4.30 8.29
C HIS A 46 -2.05 2.97 8.38
N GLU A 47 -2.31 2.08 7.44
CA GLU A 47 -1.55 0.84 7.27
C GLU A 47 -0.32 1.12 6.41
N VAL A 48 0.84 0.61 6.80
CA VAL A 48 2.06 0.68 6.00
C VAL A 48 2.59 -0.73 5.75
N VAL A 49 2.78 -1.09 4.47
CA VAL A 49 3.26 -2.42 4.08
C VAL A 49 4.33 -2.35 2.99
N LEU A 50 5.22 -3.35 3.01
CA LEU A 50 6.14 -3.64 1.92
C LEU A 50 5.67 -4.94 1.24
N LEU A 51 5.51 -4.89 -0.08
CA LEU A 51 5.11 -6.03 -0.88
C LEU A 51 6.15 -6.29 -1.97
N GLU A 52 6.35 -7.56 -2.30
CA GLU A 52 7.29 -7.98 -3.34
C GLU A 52 6.52 -8.51 -4.53
N ALA A 53 6.88 -8.04 -5.72
CA ALA A 53 6.35 -8.60 -6.97
C ALA A 53 7.39 -8.42 -8.08
N VAL A 54 7.25 -9.21 -9.14
CA VAL A 54 8.08 -9.08 -10.34
C VAL A 54 7.84 -7.69 -10.96
N GLU A 55 6.58 -7.25 -11.03
CA GLU A 55 6.18 -5.97 -11.63
C GLU A 55 4.92 -5.38 -10.97
N GLU A 56 4.63 -4.09 -11.19
CA GLU A 56 3.47 -3.41 -10.59
C GLU A 56 2.12 -4.03 -11.03
N SER A 57 2.00 -4.43 -12.29
CA SER A 57 0.74 -5.01 -12.81
C SER A 57 0.34 -6.27 -12.06
N LEU A 58 1.32 -7.14 -11.75
CA LEU A 58 1.11 -8.35 -10.96
C LEU A 58 0.74 -8.01 -9.52
N LEU A 59 1.39 -7.01 -8.92
CA LEU A 59 1.04 -6.51 -7.59
C LEU A 59 -0.42 -6.03 -7.54
N ARG A 60 -0.84 -5.21 -8.50
CA ARG A 60 -2.22 -4.71 -8.59
C ARG A 60 -3.23 -5.84 -8.74
N HIS A 61 -2.89 -6.87 -9.52
CA HIS A 61 -3.75 -8.02 -9.74
C HIS A 61 -3.90 -8.92 -8.50
N THR A 62 -2.82 -9.10 -7.73
CA THR A 62 -2.77 -10.01 -6.56
C THR A 62 -3.19 -9.33 -5.25
N HIS A 63 -2.91 -8.03 -5.10
CA HIS A 63 -3.19 -7.25 -3.89
C HIS A 63 -4.26 -6.18 -4.14
N ARG A 64 -5.36 -6.61 -4.79
CA ARG A 64 -6.46 -5.73 -5.23
C ARG A 64 -7.02 -4.86 -4.13
N ARG A 65 -7.02 -5.32 -2.88
CA ARG A 65 -7.49 -4.55 -1.71
C ARG A 65 -6.91 -3.13 -1.61
N TYR A 66 -5.67 -2.93 -2.05
CA TYR A 66 -5.03 -1.61 -2.00
C TYR A 66 -5.43 -0.73 -3.19
N PHE A 67 -5.83 -1.30 -4.32
CA PHE A 67 -5.99 -0.60 -5.59
C PHE A 67 -7.43 -0.53 -6.09
N GLU A 68 -8.29 -1.45 -5.65
CA GLU A 68 -9.71 -1.43 -5.91
C GLU A 68 -10.39 -0.69 -4.78
N SER A 69 -11.02 0.44 -5.10
CA SER A 69 -11.83 1.17 -4.13
C SER A 69 -12.97 0.25 -3.66
N LEU A 70 -13.16 0.15 -2.34
CA LEU A 70 -14.28 -0.57 -1.73
C LEU A 70 -15.65 -0.19 -2.35
N TYR A 71 -15.74 1.01 -2.95
CA TYR A 71 -16.90 1.50 -3.69
C TYR A 71 -17.28 0.72 -4.95
N LYS A 72 -16.38 -0.12 -5.52
CA LYS A 72 -16.72 -0.95 -6.69
C LYS A 72 -17.38 -2.28 -6.34
N ILE A 73 -17.28 -2.74 -5.09
CA ILE A 73 -17.83 -4.06 -4.69
C ILE A 73 -19.29 -3.95 -4.25
N ALA A 74 -19.75 -2.76 -3.82
CA ALA A 74 -21.14 -2.53 -3.38
C ALA A 74 -22.16 -2.29 -4.51
N THR A 75 -21.73 -2.23 -5.79
CA THR A 75 -22.64 -1.96 -6.92
C THR A 75 -22.91 -3.19 -7.81
N SER A 76 -22.41 -4.38 -7.44
CA SER A 76 -22.62 -5.62 -8.21
C SER A 76 -23.33 -6.73 -7.41
N THR A 77 -24.35 -6.35 -6.62
CA THR A 77 -25.32 -7.28 -6.05
C THR A 77 -26.70 -6.62 -6.12
N GLY A 78 -27.31 -6.66 -7.30
CA GLY A 78 -28.58 -6.00 -7.58
C GLY A 78 -28.97 -6.07 -9.06
N HIS A 79 -29.15 -7.28 -9.57
CA HIS A 79 -30.03 -7.54 -10.71
C HIS A 79 -30.71 -8.89 -10.53
#